data_AF-C0RGY6-F1
#
_entry.id   AF-C0RGY6-F1
#
_cell.length_a   1.000
_cell.length_b   1.000
_cell.length_c   1.000
_cell.angle_alpha   90.00
_cell.angle_beta   90.00
_cell.angle_gamma   90.00
#
_symmetry.space_group_name_H-M   'P 1'
#
loop_
_entity.id
_entity.type
_entity.pdbx_description
1 polymer ?
#
loop_
_entity_poly.entity_id
_entity_poly.type
_entity_poly.pdbx_seq_one_letter_code
_entity_poly.pdbx_strand_id
1 'polypeptide(L)'
;MNAHTNISGSAAFDPNAWHHSQMTIREAIDLSQSGGHPYSSPNVPKGFNTVVGFFFDCYDWYPAAYDDEEGNAMKDRELIQYEEWCAKYARKLGLEVKEVEAPAALKVHGIMTLKAYPEALLEIRCLEL
;
A
#
# COMPACT_ATOMS: atom_id res chain seq x y z
N MET A 1 -3.10 11.56 -37.88
CA MET A 1 -3.25 10.09 -37.93
C MET A 1 -2.37 9.52 -36.84
N ASN A 2 -2.99 8.84 -35.88
CA ASN A 2 -2.43 8.51 -34.57
C ASN A 2 -1.33 7.44 -34.68
N ALA A 3 -0.17 7.71 -34.08
CA ALA A 3 0.77 6.66 -33.71
C ALA A 3 0.47 6.31 -32.24
N HIS A 4 -0.11 5.13 -32.05
CA HIS A 4 -0.39 4.55 -30.75
C HIS A 4 0.93 4.28 -30.02
N THR A 5 1.16 4.97 -28.91
CA THR A 5 2.16 4.59 -27.91
C THR A 5 1.70 3.32 -27.22
N ASN A 6 2.38 2.22 -27.52
CA ASN A 6 2.23 0.93 -26.84
C ASN A 6 2.83 1.06 -25.43
N ILE A 7 1.99 1.34 -24.43
CA ILE A 7 2.37 1.16 -23.02
C ILE A 7 2.03 -0.30 -22.69
N SER A 8 2.99 -1.19 -22.93
CA SER A 8 2.93 -2.59 -22.47
C SER A 8 4.15 -2.84 -21.60
N GLY A 9 4.18 -2.22 -20.43
CA GLY A 9 4.92 -2.72 -19.29
C GLY A 9 3.96 -3.47 -18.39
N SER A 10 3.59 -4.71 -18.74
CA SER A 10 3.01 -5.59 -17.75
C SER A 10 4.10 -5.83 -16.71
N ALA A 11 3.96 -5.26 -15.51
CA ALA A 11 4.79 -5.62 -14.38
C ALA A 11 4.73 -7.14 -14.27
N ALA A 12 5.85 -7.81 -14.57
CA ALA A 12 5.92 -9.25 -14.54
C ALA A 12 5.61 -9.71 -13.11
N PHE A 13 4.73 -10.68 -12.96
CA PHE A 13 4.43 -11.30 -11.68
C PHE A 13 5.74 -11.83 -11.05
N ASP A 14 6.16 -11.25 -9.92
CA ASP A 14 7.29 -11.73 -9.11
C ASP A 14 6.77 -12.64 -7.98
N PRO A 15 7.05 -13.96 -8.02
CA PRO A 15 6.61 -14.91 -7.01
C PRO A 15 7.24 -14.69 -5.62
N ASN A 16 8.38 -14.01 -5.52
CA ASN A 16 9.06 -13.79 -4.23
C ASN A 16 8.32 -12.74 -3.40
N ALA A 17 7.78 -11.69 -4.04
CA ALA A 17 6.95 -10.67 -3.38
C ALA A 17 5.64 -11.23 -2.77
N TRP A 18 5.23 -12.42 -3.20
CA TRP A 18 4.03 -13.13 -2.74
C TRP A 18 4.29 -14.08 -1.56
N HIS A 19 5.51 -14.60 -1.40
CA HIS A 19 5.81 -15.62 -0.39
C HIS A 19 5.51 -15.17 1.05
N HIS A 20 5.59 -13.87 1.31
CA HIS A 20 5.38 -13.29 2.65
C HIS A 20 3.91 -13.00 2.98
N SER A 21 3.00 -12.97 2.00
CA SER A 21 1.60 -12.59 2.24
C SER A 21 0.66 -13.75 2.61
N GLN A 22 1.14 -15.00 2.58
CA GLN A 22 0.33 -16.23 2.74
C GLN A 22 -0.89 -16.31 1.79
N MET A 23 -0.95 -15.45 0.77
CA MET A 23 -2.01 -15.49 -0.23
C MET A 23 -1.90 -16.79 -1.02
N THR A 24 -2.97 -17.23 -1.64
CA THR A 24 -2.94 -18.28 -2.67
C THR A 24 -2.50 -17.70 -4.01
N ILE A 25 -2.04 -18.56 -4.93
CA ILE A 25 -1.73 -18.17 -6.32
C ILE A 25 -2.94 -17.49 -6.97
N ARG A 26 -4.16 -17.96 -6.67
CA ARG A 26 -5.39 -17.40 -7.23
C ARG A 26 -5.62 -15.97 -6.74
N GLU A 27 -5.47 -15.72 -5.45
CA GLU A 27 -5.61 -14.38 -4.87
C GLU A 27 -4.53 -13.43 -5.40
N ALA A 28 -3.30 -13.92 -5.62
CA ALA A 28 -2.23 -13.11 -6.18
C ALA A 28 -2.49 -12.73 -7.65
N ILE A 29 -3.03 -13.66 -8.45
CA ILE A 29 -3.47 -13.39 -9.82
C ILE A 29 -4.62 -12.37 -9.83
N ASP A 30 -5.64 -12.56 -8.98
CA ASP A 30 -6.80 -11.65 -8.94
C ASP A 30 -6.38 -10.25 -8.49
N LEU A 31 -5.46 -10.14 -7.52
CA LEU A 31 -4.89 -8.87 -7.06
C LEU A 31 -4.06 -8.18 -8.15
N SER A 32 -3.23 -8.94 -8.87
CA SER A 32 -2.47 -8.40 -10.01
C SER A 32 -3.40 -7.93 -11.14
N GLN A 33 -4.47 -8.67 -11.43
CA GLN A 33 -5.45 -8.30 -12.45
C GLN A 33 -6.28 -7.06 -12.08
N SER A 34 -6.49 -6.81 -10.79
CA SER A 34 -7.10 -5.57 -10.31
C SER A 34 -6.12 -4.40 -10.26
N GLY A 35 -4.85 -4.60 -10.61
CA GLY A 35 -3.79 -3.60 -10.48
C GLY A 35 -3.37 -3.31 -9.05
N GLY A 36 -3.68 -4.20 -8.09
CA GLY A 36 -3.31 -4.06 -6.68
C GLY A 36 -2.02 -4.81 -6.32
N HIS A 37 -1.57 -4.63 -5.09
CA HIS A 37 -0.34 -5.23 -4.54
C HIS A 37 -0.62 -5.83 -3.15
N PRO A 38 0.25 -6.70 -2.61
CA PRO A 38 -0.01 -7.43 -1.35
C PRO A 38 -0.32 -6.57 -0.11
N TYR A 39 0.00 -5.27 -0.17
CA TYR A 39 -0.28 -4.28 0.88
C TYR A 39 -1.52 -3.42 0.61
N SER A 40 -2.29 -3.70 -0.45
CA SER A 40 -3.57 -3.04 -0.69
C SER A 40 -4.62 -3.52 0.30
N SER A 41 -5.11 -2.62 1.15
CA SER A 41 -6.21 -2.91 2.08
C SER A 41 -7.51 -3.17 1.30
N PRO A 42 -8.32 -4.18 1.68
CA PRO A 42 -9.61 -4.39 1.05
C PRO A 42 -10.63 -3.34 1.51
N ASN A 43 -11.60 -3.04 0.66
CA ASN A 43 -12.77 -2.20 0.98
C ASN A 43 -12.45 -0.79 1.51
N VAL A 44 -11.32 -0.20 1.10
CA VAL A 44 -11.00 1.18 1.50
C VAL A 44 -12.03 2.14 0.89
N PRO A 45 -12.65 3.03 1.68
CA PRO A 45 -13.64 3.98 1.17
C PRO A 45 -13.04 4.93 0.13
N LYS A 46 -13.82 5.27 -0.90
CA LYS A 46 -13.40 6.20 -1.96
C LYS A 46 -12.86 7.53 -1.38
N GLY A 47 -11.71 7.97 -1.89
CA GLY A 47 -11.03 9.19 -1.45
C GLY A 47 -10.17 9.01 -0.20
N PHE A 48 -10.02 7.77 0.27
CA PHE A 48 -9.13 7.41 1.37
C PHE A 48 -8.17 6.30 0.90
N ASN A 49 -6.98 6.25 1.49
CA ASN A 49 -6.05 5.13 1.36
C ASN A 49 -5.30 4.91 2.68
N THR A 50 -4.70 3.75 2.88
CA THR A 50 -3.78 3.52 4.00
C THR A 50 -2.39 4.04 3.61
N VAL A 51 -1.56 4.41 4.60
CA VAL A 51 -0.19 4.86 4.31
C VAL A 51 0.60 3.80 3.55
N VAL A 52 0.50 2.54 3.98
CA VAL A 52 1.19 1.43 3.31
C VAL A 52 0.63 1.21 1.90
N GLY A 53 -0.70 1.20 1.71
CA GLY A 53 -1.30 1.03 0.38
C GLY A 53 -0.84 2.12 -0.58
N PHE A 54 -1.03 3.38 -0.17
CA PHE A 54 -0.66 4.53 -0.99
C PHE A 54 0.84 4.60 -1.30
N PHE A 55 1.70 4.28 -0.33
CA PHE A 55 3.15 4.27 -0.53
C PHE A 55 3.55 3.29 -1.64
N PHE A 56 3.04 2.05 -1.59
CA PHE A 56 3.33 1.05 -2.62
C PHE A 56 2.61 1.30 -3.96
N ASP A 57 1.50 2.03 -3.97
CA ASP A 57 0.87 2.52 -5.21
C ASP A 57 1.73 3.60 -5.89
N CYS A 58 2.46 4.42 -5.11
CA CYS A 58 3.27 5.53 -5.62
C CYS A 58 4.69 5.14 -6.01
N TYR A 59 5.30 4.23 -5.25
CA TYR A 59 6.63 3.72 -5.54
C TYR A 59 6.46 2.37 -6.22
N ASP A 60 6.46 2.37 -7.55
CA ASP A 60 6.55 1.18 -8.41
C ASP A 60 7.73 0.32 -7.92
N TRP A 61 7.42 -0.58 -6.99
CA TRP A 61 8.33 -1.47 -6.29
C TRP A 61 9.25 -0.77 -5.26
N TYR A 62 8.97 -0.97 -3.96
CA TYR A 62 9.90 -0.70 -2.86
C TYR A 62 10.41 -2.05 -2.30
N PRO A 63 11.50 -2.63 -2.86
CA PRO A 63 11.97 -3.97 -2.50
C PRO A 63 12.42 -4.10 -1.04
N ALA A 64 12.90 -3.01 -0.44
CA ALA A 64 13.46 -3.04 0.92
C ALA A 64 12.44 -3.42 2.01
N ALA A 65 11.14 -3.17 1.78
CA ALA A 65 10.06 -3.58 2.69
C ALA A 65 9.51 -4.99 2.38
N TYR A 66 10.06 -5.66 1.36
CA TYR A 66 9.81 -7.08 1.06
C TYR A 66 11.03 -7.96 1.38
N ASP A 67 12.22 -7.37 1.52
CA ASP A 67 13.50 -8.05 1.73
C ASP A 67 13.89 -8.11 3.22
N ASP A 68 13.03 -7.64 4.13
CA ASP A 68 13.17 -8.00 5.53
C ASP A 68 12.73 -9.47 5.70
N GLU A 69 13.52 -10.28 6.40
CA GLU A 69 13.21 -11.70 6.63
C GLU A 69 11.81 -11.92 7.26
N GLU A 70 11.23 -10.85 7.83
CA GLU A 70 9.91 -10.84 8.43
C GLU A 70 8.79 -10.49 7.46
N GLY A 71 8.98 -9.68 6.40
CA GLY A 71 7.91 -9.27 5.48
C GLY A 71 6.93 -8.25 6.05
N ASN A 72 7.32 -7.45 7.05
CA ASN A 72 6.42 -6.53 7.75
C ASN A 72 6.77 -5.07 7.44
N ALA A 73 6.21 -4.56 6.34
CA ALA A 73 6.39 -3.15 5.94
C ALA A 73 6.08 -2.12 7.04
N MET A 74 5.23 -2.43 8.03
CA MET A 74 4.95 -1.52 9.13
C MET A 74 6.11 -1.38 10.15
N LYS A 75 7.19 -2.17 10.00
CA LYS A 75 8.45 -1.98 10.74
C LYS A 75 9.43 -1.06 10.02
N ASP A 76 9.18 -0.74 8.75
CA ASP A 76 10.01 0.18 7.99
C ASP A 76 9.95 1.58 8.61
N ARG A 77 11.14 2.16 8.82
CA ARG A 77 11.28 3.44 9.53
C ARG A 77 10.68 4.61 8.74
N GLU A 78 10.66 4.57 7.41
CA GLU A 78 10.08 5.62 6.58
C GLU A 78 8.55 5.53 6.64
N LEU A 79 7.98 4.32 6.53
CA LEU A 79 6.54 4.10 6.65
C LEU A 79 6.00 4.49 8.03
N ILE A 80 6.73 4.17 9.11
CA ILE A 80 6.37 4.62 10.47
C ILE A 80 6.33 6.15 10.56
N GLN A 81 7.35 6.83 10.05
CA GLN A 81 7.40 8.30 10.07
C GLN A 81 6.30 8.92 9.21
N TYR A 82 5.96 8.29 8.08
CA TYR A 82 4.86 8.69 7.22
C TYR A 82 3.53 8.60 7.97
N GLU A 83 3.26 7.46 8.62
CA GLU A 83 2.06 7.23 9.44
C GLU A 83 1.96 8.24 10.60
N GLU A 84 3.06 8.49 11.31
CA GLU A 84 3.10 9.47 12.39
C GLU A 84 2.80 10.90 11.89
N TRP A 85 3.35 11.28 10.74
CA TRP A 85 3.09 12.58 10.12
C TRP A 85 1.60 12.71 9.75
N CYS A 86 1.03 11.71 9.08
CA CYS A 86 -0.38 11.72 8.66
C CYS A 86 -1.31 11.79 9.87
N ALA A 87 -1.05 10.97 10.89
CA ALA A 87 -1.81 10.99 12.14
C ALA A 87 -1.76 12.37 12.83
N LYS A 88 -0.59 13.02 12.83
CA LYS A 88 -0.41 14.35 13.42
C LYS A 88 -1.19 15.41 12.64
N TYR A 89 -1.11 15.43 11.31
CA TYR A 89 -1.76 16.45 10.49
C TYR A 89 -3.27 16.24 10.39
N ALA A 90 -3.75 15.00 10.28
CA ALA A 90 -5.18 14.71 10.33
C ALA A 90 -5.83 15.24 11.61
N ARG A 91 -5.20 15.02 12.78
CA ARG A 91 -5.67 15.58 14.05
C ARG A 91 -5.66 17.11 14.07
N LYS A 92 -4.58 17.74 13.59
CA LYS A 92 -4.45 19.21 13.58
C LYS A 92 -5.49 19.89 12.71
N LEU A 93 -5.83 19.26 11.58
CA LEU A 93 -6.75 19.80 10.58
C LEU A 93 -8.20 19.34 10.80
N GLY A 94 -8.46 18.48 11.78
CA GLY A 94 -9.79 17.93 12.05
C GLY A 94 -10.29 17.02 10.91
N LEU A 95 -9.38 16.36 10.19
CA LEU A 95 -9.72 15.44 9.11
C LEU A 95 -10.23 14.12 9.67
N GLU A 96 -11.22 13.55 8.98
CA GLU A 96 -11.70 12.20 9.27
C GLU A 96 -10.58 11.19 9.00
N VAL A 97 -10.41 10.24 9.91
CA VAL A 97 -9.54 9.06 9.74
C VAL A 97 -10.41 7.84 9.94
N LYS A 98 -10.34 6.91 8.99
CA LYS A 98 -11.14 5.68 9.03
C LYS A 98 -10.29 4.52 9.49
N GLU A 99 -10.92 3.55 10.13
CA GLU A 99 -10.29 2.27 10.41
C GLU A 99 -10.77 1.27 9.36
N VAL A 100 -9.83 0.63 8.67
CA VAL A 100 -10.10 -0.33 7.60
C VAL A 100 -9.37 -1.63 7.88
N GLU A 101 -9.82 -2.69 7.22
CA GLU A 101 -9.17 -3.99 7.30
C GLU A 101 -7.73 -3.91 6.76
N ALA A 102 -6.79 -4.54 7.48
CA ALA A 102 -5.41 -4.61 7.05
C ALA A 102 -5.26 -5.46 5.77
N PRO A 103 -4.24 -5.21 4.95
CA PRO A 103 -3.93 -6.05 3.81
C PRO A 103 -3.48 -7.45 4.25
N ALA A 104 -3.60 -8.43 3.36
CA ALA A 104 -3.23 -9.82 3.64
C ALA A 104 -1.78 -9.96 4.15
N ALA A 105 -0.85 -9.21 3.57
CA ALA A 105 0.56 -9.21 3.96
C ALA A 105 0.83 -8.75 5.40
N LEU A 106 -0.07 -7.99 6.03
CA LEU A 106 0.11 -7.54 7.42
C LEU A 106 -0.65 -8.39 8.45
N LYS A 107 -1.70 -9.10 8.02
CA LYS A 107 -2.47 -9.99 8.90
C LYS A 107 -1.64 -11.14 9.45
N VAL A 108 -0.68 -11.65 8.67
CA VAL A 108 0.25 -12.70 9.11
C VAL A 108 1.13 -12.25 10.28
N HIS A 109 1.28 -10.93 10.46
CA HIS A 109 1.99 -10.30 11.58
C HIS A 109 1.07 -9.89 12.73
N GLY A 110 -0.20 -10.30 12.71
CA GLY A 110 -1.18 -9.96 13.74
C GLY A 110 -1.80 -8.57 13.60
N ILE A 111 -1.50 -7.84 12.52
CA ILE A 111 -2.07 -6.52 12.26
C ILE A 111 -3.38 -6.71 11.51
N MET A 112 -4.50 -6.43 12.19
CA MET A 112 -5.85 -6.72 11.67
C MET A 112 -6.51 -5.50 11.03
N THR A 113 -6.17 -4.30 11.48
CA THR A 113 -6.74 -3.05 10.98
C THR A 113 -5.64 -2.02 10.77
N LEU A 114 -5.90 -1.09 9.84
CA LEU A 114 -5.06 0.06 9.55
C LEU A 114 -5.89 1.33 9.57
N LYS A 115 -5.22 2.48 9.72
CA LYS A 115 -5.83 3.77 9.49
C LYS A 115 -5.80 4.10 8.01
N ALA A 116 -6.94 4.54 7.50
CA ALA A 116 -7.06 5.14 6.18
C ALA A 116 -7.25 6.65 6.33
N TYR A 117 -6.41 7.40 5.63
CA TYR A 117 -6.38 8.85 5.59
C TYR A 117 -6.95 9.35 4.26
N PRO A 118 -7.45 10.59 4.19
CA PRO A 118 -7.80 11.19 2.91
C PRO A 118 -6.61 11.14 1.94
N GLU A 119 -6.83 10.71 0.69
CA GLU A 119 -5.77 10.55 -0.32
C GLU A 119 -4.96 11.84 -0.49
N ALA A 120 -5.62 13.00 -0.50
CA ALA A 120 -4.97 14.30 -0.60
C ALA A 120 -3.94 14.56 0.53
N LEU A 121 -4.16 14.03 1.74
CA LEU A 121 -3.18 14.15 2.84
C LEU A 121 -1.94 13.28 2.58
N LEU A 122 -2.16 12.09 2.04
CA LEU A 122 -1.09 11.16 1.67
C LEU A 122 -0.28 11.75 0.51
N GLU A 123 -0.92 12.25 -0.54
CA GLU A 123 -0.25 12.93 -1.66
C GLU A 123 0.66 14.08 -1.19
N ILE A 124 0.18 14.92 -0.27
CA ILE A 124 1.00 16.00 0.30
C ILE A 124 2.26 15.44 0.96
N ARG A 125 2.12 14.39 1.78
CA ARG A 125 3.26 13.79 2.46
C ARG A 125 4.23 13.14 1.47
N CYS A 126 3.72 12.49 0.44
CA CYS A 126 4.52 11.88 -0.61
C CYS A 126 5.38 12.89 -1.37
N LEU A 127 4.86 14.10 -1.61
CA LEU A 127 5.59 15.18 -2.28
C LEU A 127 6.65 15.86 -1.39
N GLU A 128 6.57 15.68 -0.07
CA GLU A 128 7.58 16.18 0.89
C GLU A 128 8.74 15.20 1.13
N LEU A 129 8.62 13.95 0.67
CA LEU A 129 9.65 12.90 0.76
C LEU A 129 10.57 12.95 -0.47
#